data_AF-A0A450X603-F1
#
_entry.id   AF-A0A450X603-F1
#
_cell.length_a   1.000
_cell.length_b   1.000
_cell.length_c   1.000
_cell.angle_alpha   90.00
_cell.angle_beta   90.00
_cell.angle_gamma   90.00
#
_symmetry.space_group_name_H-M   'P 1'
#
loop_
_entity.id
_entity.type
_entity.pdbx_description
1 polymer ?
#
loop_
_entity_poly.entity_id
_entity_poly.type
_entity_poly.pdbx_seq_one_letter_code
_entity_poly.pdbx_strand_id
1 'polypeptide(L)'
;SNILSSHFTVKIRRKYQIYIELNSPGLGESKGFSALMVNAIPNFHFIAGNQCFPRYLYDENGNRFEAITDQGLAHFRAAYPGETIGKEDIFYYCYGLLHSPDYRARYAANLSKQLPRIPAVKEFADFQAFSEAGRALAHLHINYETVEPYPATLESTATEPAHYRVEKMRHAKIKQNGKGVKDPATILYNHRVTVKDIPPEAYRYIVNGKPAIDWVVERQSIKTDKASGITNDANDWACETMNNPRYPLELLLRVITVSLETMRIVDGLPGLDIAKT
;
A
#
# COMPACT_ATOMS: atom_id res chain seq x y z
N SER A 1 -33.68 -19.25 41.70
CA SER A 1 -32.64 -18.34 41.21
C SER A 1 -32.05 -18.91 39.93
N ASN A 2 -32.54 -18.50 38.76
CA ASN A 2 -31.93 -18.86 37.48
C ASN A 2 -31.62 -17.58 36.73
N ILE A 3 -30.38 -17.11 36.88
CA ILE A 3 -29.83 -16.02 36.07
C ILE A 3 -29.30 -16.69 34.80
N LEU A 4 -30.07 -16.60 33.72
CA LEU A 4 -29.60 -16.91 32.38
C LEU A 4 -28.53 -15.87 32.01
N SER A 5 -27.28 -16.32 31.92
CA SER A 5 -26.16 -15.56 31.38
C SER A 5 -26.43 -15.24 29.91
N SER A 6 -26.89 -14.02 29.64
CA SER A 6 -26.95 -13.47 28.30
C SER A 6 -25.52 -13.28 27.79
N HIS A 7 -25.07 -14.23 26.97
CA HIS A 7 -23.84 -14.07 26.19
C HIS A 7 -24.07 -12.97 25.16
N PHE A 8 -23.74 -11.73 25.52
CA PHE A 8 -23.64 -10.64 24.56
C PHE A 8 -22.45 -10.92 23.64
N THR A 9 -22.75 -11.36 22.42
CA THR A 9 -21.75 -11.38 21.35
C THR A 9 -21.62 -9.96 20.82
N VAL A 10 -20.52 -9.27 21.14
CA VAL A 10 -20.21 -7.97 20.53
C VAL A 10 -19.89 -8.20 19.06
N LYS A 11 -20.89 -8.01 18.20
CA LYS A 11 -20.71 -8.10 16.75
C LYS A 11 -20.06 -6.81 16.26
N ILE A 12 -18.73 -6.76 16.26
CA ILE A 12 -17.97 -5.65 15.65
C ILE A 12 -18.24 -5.71 14.14
N ARG A 13 -19.10 -4.81 13.66
CA ARG A 13 -19.41 -4.71 12.23
C ARG A 13 -18.19 -4.09 11.52
N ARG A 14 -17.49 -4.87 10.69
CA ARG A 14 -16.55 -4.33 9.69
C ARG A 14 -17.36 -3.59 8.63
N LYS A 15 -17.61 -2.29 8.82
CA LYS A 15 -18.05 -1.45 7.69
C LYS A 15 -16.81 -1.22 6.83
N TYR A 16 -16.92 -1.48 5.52
CA TYR A 16 -15.88 -1.24 4.53
C TYR A 16 -15.41 0.21 4.62
N GLN A 17 -14.29 0.43 5.30
CA GLN A 17 -13.74 1.75 5.52
C GLN A 17 -12.39 1.79 4.83
N ILE A 18 -12.20 2.84 4.04
CA ILE A 18 -10.97 3.10 3.32
C ILE A 18 -10.23 4.21 4.05
N TYR A 19 -8.93 4.01 4.19
CA TYR A 19 -8.03 4.91 4.91
C TYR A 19 -6.81 5.20 4.05
N ILE A 20 -6.35 6.45 4.06
CA ILE A 20 -5.01 6.78 3.59
C ILE A 20 -4.08 6.69 4.81
N GLU A 21 -3.18 5.71 4.80
CA GLU A 21 -2.10 5.58 5.77
C GLU A 21 -0.90 6.37 5.29
N LEU A 22 -0.39 7.26 6.13
CA LEU A 22 0.82 8.02 5.90
C LEU A 22 1.87 7.64 6.94
N ASN A 23 3.14 7.56 6.56
CA ASN A 23 4.16 7.79 7.59
C ASN A 23 4.09 9.26 7.96
N SER A 24 3.78 9.54 9.23
CA SER A 24 4.13 10.82 9.83
C SER A 24 5.52 10.67 10.42
N PRO A 25 6.53 11.30 9.84
CA PRO A 25 7.78 11.49 10.54
C PRO A 25 7.53 12.55 11.61
N GLY A 26 7.09 12.09 12.78
CA GLY A 26 7.44 12.77 14.02
C GLY A 26 8.98 12.87 14.10
N LEU A 27 9.47 13.83 14.88
CA LEU A 27 10.90 14.08 15.12
C LEU A 27 11.65 12.76 15.37
N GLY A 28 12.34 12.21 14.35
CA GLY A 28 13.16 11.01 14.46
C GLY A 28 12.92 9.88 13.46
N GLU A 29 11.93 9.96 12.56
CA GLU A 29 11.75 8.89 11.56
C GLU A 29 12.77 8.98 10.43
N SER A 30 13.39 7.85 10.09
CA SER A 30 14.51 7.77 9.13
C SER A 30 14.09 7.30 7.73
N LYS A 31 12.82 6.89 7.59
CA LYS A 31 12.26 6.37 6.33
C LYS A 31 11.67 7.49 5.48
N GLY A 32 11.86 7.42 4.16
CA GLY A 32 11.28 8.38 3.22
C GLY A 32 9.74 8.37 3.23
N PHE A 33 9.12 9.51 2.89
CA PHE A 33 7.66 9.66 2.86
C PHE A 33 6.97 8.60 1.98
N SER A 34 5.84 8.09 2.43
CA SER A 34 5.03 7.04 1.82
C SER A 34 3.56 7.23 2.19
N ALA A 35 2.69 7.02 1.21
CA ALA A 35 1.25 6.97 1.40
C ALA A 35 0.74 5.64 0.85
N LEU A 36 -0.11 4.94 1.59
CA LEU A 36 -0.73 3.70 1.15
C LEU A 36 -2.19 3.67 1.57
N MET A 37 -3.09 3.39 0.63
CA MET A 37 -4.50 3.24 0.92
C MET A 37 -4.82 1.81 1.33
N VAL A 38 -5.59 1.64 2.41
CA VAL A 38 -5.99 0.33 2.95
C VAL A 38 -7.50 0.27 3.17
N ASN A 39 -8.05 -0.95 3.14
CA ASN A 39 -9.46 -1.24 3.42
C ASN A 39 -9.67 -2.10 4.69
N ALA A 40 -8.61 -2.28 5.48
CA ALA A 40 -8.61 -3.00 6.74
C ALA A 40 -8.11 -2.07 7.86
N ILE A 41 -8.38 -2.45 9.11
CA ILE A 41 -7.89 -1.68 10.26
C ILE A 41 -6.36 -1.80 10.29
N PRO A 42 -5.61 -0.69 10.13
CA PRO A 42 -4.16 -0.73 10.09
C PRO A 42 -3.61 -1.08 11.48
N ASN A 43 -2.53 -1.85 11.52
CA ASN A 43 -1.72 -1.95 12.73
C ASN A 43 -1.02 -0.61 13.00
N PHE A 44 -0.75 -0.29 14.27
CA PHE A 44 -0.04 0.95 14.64
C PHE A 44 1.36 1.07 13.97
N HIS A 45 2.04 -0.05 13.75
CA HIS A 45 3.34 -0.13 13.07
C HIS A 45 3.22 -0.56 11.59
N PHE A 46 2.04 -0.39 10.98
CA PHE A 46 1.82 -0.72 9.56
C PHE A 46 2.76 0.07 8.65
N ILE A 47 2.80 1.38 8.86
CA ILE A 47 3.79 2.31 8.31
C ILE A 47 4.48 3.00 9.50
N ALA A 48 5.76 3.37 9.38
CA ALA A 48 6.49 3.96 10.49
C ALA A 48 5.89 5.33 10.87
N GLY A 49 5.63 5.58 12.16
CA GLY A 49 4.94 6.79 12.61
C GLY A 49 3.53 6.95 12.03
N ASN A 50 2.77 5.86 11.92
CA ASN A 50 1.53 5.82 11.16
C ASN A 50 0.52 6.92 11.56
N GLN A 51 -0.06 7.59 10.57
CA GLN A 51 -1.24 8.45 10.69
C GLN A 51 -2.29 8.03 9.67
N CYS A 52 -3.53 7.95 10.12
CA CYS A 52 -4.63 7.37 9.37
C CYS A 52 -5.67 8.45 9.02
N PHE A 53 -5.93 8.65 7.73
CA PHE A 53 -6.89 9.63 7.23
C PHE A 53 -8.07 8.88 6.59
N PRO A 54 -9.18 8.70 7.31
CA PRO A 54 -10.31 7.91 6.83
C PRO A 54 -11.11 8.67 5.75
N ARG A 55 -11.80 7.93 4.87
CA ARG A 55 -12.79 8.51 3.96
C ARG A 55 -14.07 8.96 4.68
N TYR A 56 -14.44 8.20 5.71
CA TYR A 56 -15.66 8.39 6.49
C TYR A 56 -15.41 8.39 8.00
N LEU A 57 -16.20 9.15 8.72
CA LEU A 57 -16.29 9.16 10.18
C LEU A 57 -17.63 8.55 10.61
N TYR A 58 -17.68 8.06 11.85
CA TYR A 58 -18.89 7.48 12.44
C TYR A 58 -19.15 8.10 13.81
N ASP A 59 -20.41 8.41 14.10
CA ASP A 59 -20.85 8.83 15.44
C ASP A 59 -21.15 7.60 16.32
N GLU A 60 -21.52 7.86 17.58
CA GLU A 60 -21.89 6.83 18.57
C GLU A 60 -23.10 5.99 18.14
N ASN A 61 -23.95 6.53 17.26
CA ASN A 61 -25.12 5.85 16.70
C ASN A 61 -24.77 5.04 15.44
N GLY A 62 -23.52 5.10 14.97
CA GLY A 62 -23.05 4.45 13.76
C GLY A 62 -23.49 5.10 12.46
N ASN A 63 -23.96 6.36 12.51
CA ASN A 63 -24.22 7.18 11.33
C ASN A 63 -22.90 7.53 10.64
N ARG A 64 -22.90 7.51 9.31
CA ARG A 64 -21.69 7.70 8.49
C ARG A 64 -21.64 9.13 7.95
N PHE A 65 -20.50 9.80 8.10
CA PHE A 65 -20.24 11.13 7.57
C PHE A 65 -18.96 11.14 6.76
N GLU A 66 -18.84 12.02 5.77
CA GLU A 66 -17.60 12.18 5.00
C GLU A 66 -16.54 12.93 5.83
N ALA A 67 -15.30 12.44 5.80
CA ALA A 67 -14.22 13.03 6.60
C ALA A 67 -13.68 14.36 6.04
N ILE A 68 -13.82 14.58 4.72
CA ILE A 68 -13.53 15.89 4.13
C ILE A 68 -14.55 16.90 4.67
N THR A 69 -14.03 17.97 5.27
CA THR A 69 -14.87 19.03 5.85
C THR A 69 -15.53 19.89 4.77
N ASP A 70 -16.64 20.54 5.09
CA ASP A 70 -17.28 21.49 4.16
C ASP A 70 -16.37 22.68 3.85
N GLN A 71 -15.52 23.08 4.80
CA GLN A 71 -14.50 24.10 4.57
C GLN A 71 -13.46 23.65 3.54
N GLY A 72 -12.99 22.40 3.62
CA GLY A 72 -12.09 21.83 2.62
C GLY A 72 -12.76 21.79 1.23
N LEU A 73 -14.02 21.38 1.17
CA LEU A 73 -14.80 21.41 -0.07
C LEU A 73 -14.93 22.82 -0.65
N ALA A 74 -15.24 23.81 0.20
CA ALA A 74 -15.36 25.20 -0.21
C ALA A 74 -14.04 25.77 -0.74
N HIS A 75 -12.91 25.41 -0.14
CA HIS A 75 -11.58 25.82 -0.61
C HIS A 75 -11.32 25.39 -2.06
N PHE A 76 -11.58 24.11 -2.39
CA PHE A 76 -11.40 23.61 -3.75
C PHE A 76 -12.41 24.21 -4.74
N ARG A 77 -13.68 24.41 -4.34
CA ARG A 77 -14.68 25.05 -5.21
C ARG A 77 -14.37 26.52 -5.49
N ALA A 78 -13.75 27.23 -4.54
CA ALA A 78 -13.30 28.60 -4.75
C ALA A 78 -12.12 28.68 -5.73
N ALA A 79 -11.25 27.66 -5.75
CA ALA A 79 -10.13 27.58 -6.69
C ALA A 79 -10.59 27.31 -8.14
N TYR A 80 -11.73 26.65 -8.33
CA TYR A 80 -12.27 26.30 -9.66
C TYR A 80 -13.73 26.74 -9.82
N PRO A 81 -14.01 28.04 -9.99
CA PRO A 81 -15.38 28.54 -10.16
C PRO A 81 -16.05 27.95 -11.40
N GLY A 82 -17.27 27.44 -11.24
CA GLY A 82 -18.05 26.83 -12.32
C GLY A 82 -17.90 25.31 -12.44
N GLU A 83 -16.93 24.72 -11.76
CA GLU A 83 -16.69 23.28 -11.79
C GLU A 83 -17.44 22.52 -10.70
N THR A 84 -17.81 21.27 -11.00
CA THR A 84 -18.48 20.40 -10.04
C THR A 84 -17.46 19.53 -9.32
N ILE A 85 -17.23 19.84 -8.04
CA ILE A 85 -16.31 19.09 -7.17
C ILE A 85 -17.07 18.55 -5.97
N GLY A 86 -16.90 17.26 -5.70
CA GLY A 86 -17.36 16.55 -4.50
C GLY A 86 -16.22 16.25 -3.52
N LYS A 87 -16.59 15.86 -2.31
CA LYS A 87 -15.64 15.45 -1.25
C LYS A 87 -14.87 14.18 -1.63
N GLU A 88 -15.47 13.32 -2.44
CA GLU A 88 -14.80 12.14 -2.98
C GLU A 88 -13.64 12.50 -3.92
N ASP A 89 -13.86 13.47 -4.81
CA ASP A 89 -12.83 13.96 -5.72
C ASP A 89 -11.62 14.49 -4.96
N ILE A 90 -11.87 15.23 -3.86
CA ILE A 90 -10.82 15.76 -3.00
C ILE A 90 -10.07 14.64 -2.29
N PHE A 91 -10.77 13.62 -1.78
CA PHE A 91 -10.12 12.49 -1.10
C PHE A 91 -9.14 11.76 -2.02
N TYR A 92 -9.55 11.45 -3.26
CA TYR A 92 -8.65 10.81 -4.21
C TYR A 92 -7.60 11.77 -4.77
N TYR A 93 -7.92 13.06 -4.94
CA TYR A 93 -6.95 14.09 -5.28
C TYR A 93 -5.80 14.12 -4.27
N CYS A 94 -6.10 14.09 -2.96
CA CYS A 94 -5.07 13.98 -1.92
C CYS A 94 -4.17 12.77 -2.17
N TYR A 95 -4.75 11.59 -2.45
CA TYR A 95 -3.97 10.38 -2.65
C TYR A 95 -3.07 10.45 -3.89
N GLY A 96 -3.58 10.98 -5.01
CA GLY A 96 -2.79 11.20 -6.23
C GLY A 96 -1.67 12.22 -6.03
N LEU A 97 -1.96 13.36 -5.39
CA LEU A 97 -0.97 14.39 -5.10
C LEU A 97 0.15 13.88 -4.18
N LEU A 98 -0.20 13.09 -3.16
CA LEU A 98 0.78 12.47 -2.26
C LEU A 98 1.68 11.44 -2.96
N HIS A 99 1.36 11.04 -4.19
CA HIS A 99 2.20 10.21 -5.06
C HIS A 99 3.01 11.01 -6.09
N SER A 100 2.77 12.32 -6.23
CA SER A 100 3.55 13.19 -7.12
C SER A 100 5.02 13.26 -6.71
N PRO A 101 5.97 12.90 -7.60
CA PRO A 101 7.40 13.08 -7.33
C PRO A 101 7.77 14.54 -7.08
N ASP A 102 7.15 15.47 -7.82
CA ASP A 102 7.39 16.92 -7.69
C ASP A 102 6.91 17.43 -6.33
N TYR A 103 5.71 17.02 -5.88
CA TYR A 103 5.22 17.33 -4.53
C TYR A 103 6.15 16.80 -3.43
N ARG A 104 6.55 15.52 -3.53
CA ARG A 104 7.43 14.89 -2.54
C ARG A 104 8.80 15.56 -2.49
N ALA A 105 9.36 15.95 -3.63
CA ALA A 105 10.63 16.65 -3.71
C ALA A 105 10.52 18.08 -3.15
N ARG A 106 9.55 18.86 -3.63
CA ARG A 106 9.33 20.27 -3.24
C ARG A 106 9.07 20.44 -1.75
N TYR A 107 8.34 19.51 -1.14
CA TYR A 107 7.97 19.57 0.27
C TYR A 107 8.72 18.57 1.16
N ALA A 108 9.81 17.95 0.69
CA ALA A 108 10.55 16.92 1.44
C ALA A 108 10.87 17.32 2.89
N ALA A 109 11.34 18.55 3.10
CA ALA A 109 11.66 19.07 4.44
C ALA A 109 10.42 19.16 5.36
N ASN A 110 9.27 19.54 4.81
CA ASN A 110 8.02 19.62 5.57
C ASN A 110 7.45 18.23 5.82
N LEU A 111 7.43 17.38 4.77
CA LEU A 111 6.97 16.00 4.87
C LEU A 111 7.79 15.19 5.87
N SER A 112 9.04 15.60 6.18
CA SER A 112 9.89 15.00 7.21
C SER A 112 9.63 15.47 8.66
N LYS A 113 8.73 16.45 8.88
CA LYS A 113 8.55 17.11 10.18
C LYS A 113 7.10 17.33 10.62
N GLN A 114 6.16 17.37 9.68
CA GLN A 114 4.77 17.73 9.93
C GLN A 114 3.83 17.09 8.90
N LEU A 115 2.52 17.12 9.19
CA LEU A 115 1.51 16.60 8.29
C LEU A 115 1.53 17.30 6.92
N PRO A 116 1.24 16.58 5.82
CA PRO A 116 1.19 17.17 4.49
C PRO A 116 0.13 18.26 4.40
N ARG A 117 0.48 19.38 3.76
CA ARG A 117 -0.49 20.40 3.36
C ARG A 117 -0.86 20.15 1.90
N ILE A 118 -2.16 20.09 1.63
CA ILE A 118 -2.69 19.75 0.31
C ILE A 118 -3.10 21.05 -0.40
N PRO A 119 -2.30 21.58 -1.34
CA PRO A 119 -2.67 22.74 -2.16
C PRO A 119 -3.73 22.38 -3.20
N ALA A 120 -4.47 23.39 -3.68
CA ALA A 120 -5.13 23.33 -4.97
C ALA A 120 -4.10 23.61 -6.08
N VAL A 121 -4.05 22.76 -7.10
CA VAL A 121 -3.29 23.04 -8.33
C VAL A 121 -3.92 24.19 -9.10
N LYS A 122 -3.18 24.75 -10.05
CA LYS A 122 -3.61 25.96 -10.75
C LYS A 122 -4.77 25.69 -11.72
N GLU A 123 -4.66 24.64 -12.52
CA GLU A 123 -5.65 24.31 -13.55
C GLU A 123 -6.58 23.19 -13.07
N PHE A 124 -7.88 23.29 -13.37
CA PHE A 124 -8.84 22.25 -12.99
C PHE A 124 -8.53 20.90 -13.67
N ALA A 125 -8.00 20.93 -14.89
CA ALA A 125 -7.57 19.72 -15.60
C ALA A 125 -6.51 18.93 -14.81
N ASP A 126 -5.57 19.61 -14.15
CA ASP A 126 -4.57 18.97 -13.29
C ASP A 126 -5.22 18.40 -12.02
N PHE A 127 -6.21 19.10 -11.45
CA PHE A 127 -6.98 18.58 -10.32
C PHE A 127 -7.68 17.27 -10.69
N GLN A 128 -8.34 17.23 -11.85
CA GLN A 128 -8.99 16.02 -12.36
C GLN A 128 -7.96 14.91 -12.57
N ALA A 129 -6.83 15.20 -13.22
CA ALA A 129 -5.76 14.22 -13.46
C ALA A 129 -5.21 13.62 -12.15
N PHE A 130 -4.94 14.44 -11.13
CA PHE A 130 -4.53 13.95 -9.81
C PHE A 130 -5.63 13.13 -9.12
N SER A 131 -6.90 13.55 -9.24
CA SER A 131 -8.04 12.85 -8.65
C SER A 131 -8.29 11.50 -9.30
N GLU A 132 -8.16 11.40 -10.63
CA GLU A 132 -8.28 10.16 -11.40
C GLU A 132 -7.11 9.21 -11.12
N ALA A 133 -5.88 9.71 -11.13
CA ALA A 133 -4.71 8.94 -10.74
C ALA A 133 -4.84 8.42 -9.30
N GLY A 134 -5.33 9.25 -8.39
CA GLY A 134 -5.64 8.85 -7.02
C GLY A 134 -6.66 7.72 -6.92
N ARG A 135 -7.72 7.73 -7.73
CA ARG A 135 -8.69 6.62 -7.82
C ARG A 135 -8.05 5.34 -8.36
N ALA A 136 -7.27 5.45 -9.43
CA ALA A 136 -6.58 4.31 -10.02
C ALA A 136 -5.61 3.67 -9.03
N LEU A 137 -4.79 4.49 -8.36
CA LEU A 137 -3.88 4.04 -7.30
C LEU A 137 -4.64 3.44 -6.11
N ALA A 138 -5.73 4.06 -5.67
CA ALA A 138 -6.56 3.54 -4.59
C ALA A 138 -7.12 2.15 -4.91
N HIS A 139 -7.71 2.01 -6.09
CA HIS A 139 -8.26 0.74 -6.56
C HIS A 139 -7.17 -0.34 -6.63
N LEU A 140 -6.01 -0.02 -7.20
CA LEU A 140 -4.88 -0.93 -7.32
C LEU A 140 -4.37 -1.39 -5.94
N HIS A 141 -4.17 -0.46 -5.00
CA HIS A 141 -3.58 -0.78 -3.70
C HIS A 141 -4.53 -1.49 -2.75
N ILE A 142 -5.83 -1.19 -2.79
CA ILE A 142 -6.83 -1.87 -1.98
C ILE A 142 -7.06 -3.31 -2.47
N ASN A 143 -6.92 -3.53 -3.78
CA ASN A 143 -7.17 -4.82 -4.42
C ASN A 143 -5.86 -5.52 -4.83
N TYR A 144 -4.74 -5.20 -4.19
CA TYR A 144 -3.41 -5.71 -4.56
C TYR A 144 -3.33 -7.25 -4.60
N GLU A 145 -4.17 -7.94 -3.83
CA GLU A 145 -4.24 -9.41 -3.76
C GLU A 145 -5.04 -10.04 -4.91
N THR A 146 -5.80 -9.26 -5.68
CA THR A 146 -6.67 -9.74 -6.77
C THR A 146 -6.29 -9.20 -8.15
N VAL A 147 -5.22 -8.41 -8.24
CA VAL A 147 -4.62 -8.00 -9.53
C VAL A 147 -4.13 -9.24 -10.28
N GLU A 148 -4.07 -9.16 -11.61
CA GLU A 148 -3.50 -10.23 -12.42
C GLU A 148 -2.01 -10.43 -12.07
N PRO A 149 -1.57 -11.66 -11.78
CA PRO A 149 -0.16 -11.95 -11.50
C PRO A 149 0.75 -11.52 -12.66
N TYR A 150 1.91 -10.96 -12.33
CA TYR A 150 2.91 -10.63 -13.33
C TYR A 150 3.37 -11.91 -14.06
N PRO A 151 3.44 -11.93 -15.39
CA PRO A 151 3.82 -13.11 -16.18
C PRO A 151 5.35 -13.32 -16.15
N ALA A 152 5.92 -13.53 -14.96
CA ALA A 152 7.33 -13.83 -14.78
C ALA A 152 7.68 -15.21 -15.37
N THR A 153 8.95 -15.37 -15.75
CA THR A 153 9.51 -16.69 -16.04
C THR A 153 9.61 -17.50 -14.74
N LEU A 154 8.90 -18.63 -14.68
CA LEU A 154 8.93 -19.54 -13.53
C LEU A 154 9.71 -20.81 -13.86
N GLU A 155 10.90 -20.94 -13.29
CA GLU A 155 11.61 -22.22 -13.27
C GLU A 155 11.09 -23.04 -12.09
N SER A 156 10.36 -24.12 -12.38
CA SER A 156 9.63 -24.88 -11.35
C SER A 156 9.70 -26.38 -11.58
N THR A 157 10.00 -27.12 -10.50
CA THR A 157 9.76 -28.58 -10.41
C THR A 157 8.53 -28.91 -9.57
N ALA A 158 7.72 -27.91 -9.20
CA ALA A 158 6.56 -28.08 -8.32
C ALA A 158 5.35 -28.65 -9.08
N THR A 159 5.03 -29.92 -8.81
CA THR A 159 3.90 -30.64 -9.40
C THR A 159 2.65 -30.75 -8.52
N GLU A 160 2.75 -30.41 -7.23
CA GLU A 160 1.70 -30.65 -6.22
C GLU A 160 1.51 -29.41 -5.35
N PRO A 161 0.34 -29.21 -4.72
CA PRO A 161 0.09 -28.03 -3.89
C PRO A 161 1.11 -27.85 -2.75
N ALA A 162 1.55 -28.95 -2.12
CA ALA A 162 2.55 -28.91 -1.05
C ALA A 162 3.92 -28.37 -1.49
N HIS A 163 4.25 -28.47 -2.79
CA HIS A 163 5.51 -27.95 -3.34
C HIS A 163 5.59 -26.42 -3.35
N TYR A 164 4.48 -25.72 -3.13
CA TYR A 164 4.42 -24.26 -3.03
C TYR A 164 4.62 -23.75 -1.60
N ARG A 165 4.92 -24.62 -0.63
CA ARG A 165 5.27 -24.17 0.71
C ARG A 165 6.48 -23.24 0.69
N VAL A 166 6.35 -22.08 1.31
CA VAL A 166 7.43 -21.10 1.48
C VAL A 166 8.04 -21.21 2.86
N GLU A 167 9.36 -21.33 2.94
CA GLU A 167 10.10 -21.19 4.21
C GLU A 167 10.64 -19.78 4.35
N LYS A 168 11.42 -19.35 3.34
CA LYS A 168 12.00 -18.00 3.27
C LYS A 168 12.45 -17.70 1.85
N MET A 169 11.77 -16.75 1.21
CA MET A 169 12.18 -16.25 -0.09
C MET A 169 13.51 -15.48 0.02
N ARG A 170 14.30 -15.49 -1.06
CA ARG A 170 15.56 -14.75 -1.13
C ARG A 170 15.81 -14.27 -2.55
N HIS A 171 16.36 -13.07 -2.67
CA HIS A 171 16.98 -12.67 -3.93
C HIS A 171 18.19 -13.55 -4.23
N ALA A 172 18.37 -13.91 -5.49
CA ALA A 172 19.61 -14.53 -5.92
C ALA A 172 20.79 -13.57 -5.71
N LYS A 173 22.01 -14.11 -5.83
CA LYS A 173 23.23 -13.33 -5.73
C LYS A 173 24.00 -13.39 -7.03
N ILE A 174 24.40 -12.23 -7.53
CA ILE A 174 25.33 -12.09 -8.65
C ILE A 174 26.66 -11.54 -8.15
N LYS A 175 27.74 -11.84 -8.87
CA LYS A 175 29.05 -11.26 -8.56
C LYS A 175 29.19 -9.90 -9.23
N GLN A 176 29.38 -8.86 -8.43
CA GLN A 176 29.75 -7.54 -8.90
C GLN A 176 31.04 -7.12 -8.18
N ASN A 177 32.10 -6.84 -8.94
CA ASN A 177 33.42 -6.48 -8.40
C ASN A 177 33.95 -7.49 -7.36
N GLY A 178 33.76 -8.79 -7.61
CA GLY A 178 34.19 -9.86 -6.71
C GLY A 178 33.34 -10.05 -5.44
N LYS A 179 32.35 -9.18 -5.19
CA LYS A 179 31.42 -9.29 -4.06
C LYS A 179 30.05 -9.82 -4.53
N GLY A 180 29.42 -10.65 -3.71
CA GLY A 180 28.06 -11.10 -3.97
C GLY A 180 27.05 -10.00 -3.65
N VAL A 181 26.38 -9.47 -4.65
CA VAL A 181 25.32 -8.46 -4.52
C VAL A 181 23.97 -9.09 -4.85
N LYS A 182 22.89 -8.46 -4.37
CA LYS A 182 21.51 -8.86 -4.68
C LYS A 182 21.28 -8.78 -6.19
N ASP A 183 20.75 -9.85 -6.77
CA ASP A 183 20.18 -9.85 -8.11
C ASP A 183 18.68 -9.52 -8.01
N PRO A 184 18.24 -8.32 -8.43
CA PRO A 184 16.83 -7.97 -8.40
C PRO A 184 15.98 -8.73 -9.43
N ALA A 185 16.60 -9.31 -10.47
CA ALA A 185 15.87 -10.01 -11.53
C ALA A 185 15.42 -11.42 -11.13
N THR A 186 15.97 -11.98 -10.04
CA THR A 186 15.76 -13.37 -9.65
C THR A 186 15.40 -13.50 -8.17
N ILE A 187 14.23 -14.09 -7.88
CA ILE A 187 13.81 -14.48 -6.53
C ILE A 187 13.75 -16.00 -6.43
N LEU A 188 14.53 -16.54 -5.51
CA LEU A 188 14.45 -17.92 -5.05
C LEU A 188 13.26 -18.01 -4.08
N TYR A 189 12.15 -18.58 -4.55
CA TYR A 189 10.94 -18.75 -3.74
C TYR A 189 11.12 -19.87 -2.71
N ASN A 190 11.52 -21.05 -3.19
CA ASN A 190 11.93 -22.20 -2.39
C ASN A 190 12.89 -23.09 -3.20
N HIS A 191 13.20 -24.31 -2.73
CA HIS A 191 14.10 -25.23 -3.44
C HIS A 191 13.55 -25.77 -4.78
N ARG A 192 12.26 -25.55 -5.07
CA ARG A 192 11.57 -26.06 -6.27
C ARG A 192 11.21 -24.97 -7.27
N VAL A 193 10.98 -23.75 -6.80
CA VAL A 193 10.45 -22.64 -7.60
C VAL A 193 11.41 -21.45 -7.55
N THR A 194 11.78 -20.95 -8.72
CA THR A 194 12.53 -19.71 -8.90
C THR A 194 11.77 -18.79 -9.85
N VAL A 195 11.60 -17.53 -9.44
CA VAL A 195 11.01 -16.46 -10.25
C VAL A 195 12.14 -15.70 -10.92
N LYS A 196 12.12 -15.59 -12.24
CA LYS A 196 13.13 -14.91 -13.06
C LYS A 196 12.53 -13.76 -13.87
N ASP A 197 13.42 -12.97 -14.46
CA ASP A 197 13.12 -11.87 -15.37
C ASP A 197 12.21 -10.81 -14.75
N ILE A 198 12.40 -10.56 -13.44
CA ILE A 198 11.69 -9.48 -12.74
C ILE A 198 12.26 -8.14 -13.22
N PRO A 199 11.43 -7.24 -13.77
CA PRO A 199 11.92 -5.97 -14.29
C PRO A 199 12.48 -5.07 -13.16
N PRO A 200 13.65 -4.43 -13.35
CA PRO A 200 14.25 -3.57 -12.32
C PRO A 200 13.35 -2.40 -11.93
N GLU A 201 12.52 -1.90 -12.84
CA GLU A 201 11.55 -0.83 -12.58
C GLU A 201 10.51 -1.21 -11.52
N ALA A 202 10.22 -2.50 -11.31
CA ALA A 202 9.28 -2.95 -10.30
C ALA A 202 9.79 -2.67 -8.87
N TYR A 203 11.09 -2.45 -8.68
CA TYR A 203 11.67 -2.08 -7.38
C TYR A 203 11.61 -0.57 -7.10
N ARG A 204 11.18 0.27 -8.07
CA ARG A 204 11.02 1.72 -7.88
C ARG A 204 9.89 2.06 -6.91
N TYR A 205 8.86 1.21 -6.81
CA TYR A 205 7.76 1.45 -5.89
C TYR A 205 8.17 1.13 -4.45
N ILE A 206 8.47 2.19 -3.70
CA ILE A 206 8.95 2.14 -2.32
C ILE A 206 7.80 2.51 -1.38
N VAL A 207 7.54 1.65 -0.39
CA VAL A 207 6.60 1.88 0.70
C VAL A 207 7.34 1.73 2.01
N ASN A 208 7.29 2.75 2.86
CA ASN A 208 7.92 2.78 4.18
C ASN A 208 9.45 2.51 4.10
N GLY A 209 10.10 3.10 3.08
CA GLY A 209 11.55 3.01 2.84
C GLY A 209 12.07 1.66 2.35
N LYS A 210 11.19 0.78 1.86
CA LYS A 210 11.56 -0.50 1.24
C LYS A 210 10.72 -0.76 -0.03
N PRO A 211 11.28 -1.38 -1.08
CA PRO A 211 10.49 -1.80 -2.24
C PRO A 211 9.31 -2.71 -1.83
N ALA A 212 8.15 -2.55 -2.46
CA ALA A 212 6.96 -3.35 -2.16
C ALA A 212 7.23 -4.86 -2.31
N ILE A 213 7.98 -5.26 -3.33
CA ILE A 213 8.43 -6.66 -3.54
C ILE A 213 9.23 -7.18 -2.34
N ASP A 214 10.13 -6.36 -1.79
CA ASP A 214 10.97 -6.76 -0.66
C ASP A 214 10.15 -6.94 0.63
N TRP A 215 9.00 -6.27 0.76
CA TRP A 215 8.07 -6.55 1.85
C TRP A 215 7.47 -7.95 1.75
N VAL A 216 7.08 -8.40 0.55
CA VAL A 216 6.55 -9.76 0.34
C VAL A 216 7.63 -10.80 0.64
N VAL A 217 8.83 -10.62 0.07
CA VAL A 217 9.98 -11.53 0.28
C VAL A 217 10.32 -11.69 1.76
N GLU A 218 10.18 -10.63 2.56
CA GLU A 218 10.44 -10.67 4.00
C GLU A 218 9.28 -11.27 4.80
N ARG A 219 8.04 -10.86 4.52
CA ARG A 219 6.86 -11.18 5.33
C ARG A 219 6.29 -12.56 5.03
N GLN A 220 6.39 -13.04 3.79
CA GLN A 220 5.98 -14.39 3.40
C GLN A 220 7.10 -15.38 3.74
N SER A 221 7.24 -15.65 5.03
CA SER A 221 8.23 -16.58 5.58
C SER A 221 7.73 -17.26 6.85
N ILE A 222 8.46 -18.28 7.29
CA ILE A 222 8.27 -18.91 8.59
C ILE A 222 9.22 -18.24 9.58
N LYS A 223 8.66 -17.72 10.67
CA LYS A 223 9.45 -17.06 11.73
C LYS A 223 8.95 -17.46 13.11
N THR A 224 9.85 -18.03 13.90
CA THR A 224 9.62 -18.28 15.33
C THR A 224 10.20 -17.16 16.16
N ASP A 225 9.38 -16.56 17.01
CA ASP A 225 9.86 -15.63 18.02
C ASP A 225 10.61 -16.37 19.13
N LYS A 226 11.81 -15.92 19.45
CA LYS A 226 12.69 -16.64 20.40
C LYS A 226 12.21 -16.58 21.84
N ALA A 227 11.53 -15.50 22.23
CA ALA A 227 11.13 -15.28 23.61
C ALA A 227 9.84 -16.05 23.94
N SER A 228 8.84 -15.96 23.06
CA SER A 228 7.55 -16.62 23.22
C SER A 228 7.49 -18.04 22.68
N GLY A 229 8.39 -18.42 21.77
CA GLY A 229 8.34 -19.70 21.05
C GLY A 229 7.23 -19.80 20.00
N ILE A 230 6.45 -18.73 19.81
CA ILE A 230 5.33 -18.70 18.86
C ILE A 230 5.90 -18.63 17.43
N THR A 231 5.43 -19.54 16.58
CA THR A 231 5.78 -19.56 15.16
C THR A 231 4.69 -18.88 14.35
N ASN A 232 5.10 -17.92 13.52
CA ASN A 232 4.29 -17.34 12.47
C ASN A 232 4.67 -18.02 11.15
N ASP A 233 3.77 -18.83 10.62
CA ASP A 233 3.93 -19.52 9.34
C ASP A 233 2.97 -18.91 8.30
N ALA A 234 3.51 -18.22 7.30
CA ALA A 234 2.72 -17.59 6.25
C ALA A 234 1.88 -18.58 5.41
N ASN A 235 2.22 -19.87 5.43
CA ASN A 235 1.47 -20.89 4.70
C ASN A 235 0.16 -21.25 5.39
N ASP A 236 0.02 -21.01 6.71
CA ASP A 236 -1.23 -21.28 7.43
C ASP A 236 -2.34 -20.39 6.87
N TRP A 237 -2.06 -19.10 6.67
CA TRP A 237 -2.99 -18.18 6.00
C TRP A 237 -3.36 -18.65 4.58
N ALA A 238 -2.36 -19.06 3.80
CA ALA A 238 -2.54 -19.52 2.44
C ALA A 238 -3.47 -20.76 2.37
N CYS A 239 -3.30 -21.70 3.28
CA CYS A 239 -4.05 -22.95 3.30
C CYS A 239 -5.42 -22.84 3.99
N GLU A 240 -5.48 -22.18 5.15
CA GLU A 240 -6.66 -22.18 6.02
C GLU A 240 -7.64 -21.04 5.71
N THR A 241 -7.14 -19.91 5.20
CA THR A 241 -7.99 -18.75 4.91
C THR A 241 -8.18 -18.54 3.42
N MET A 242 -7.09 -18.63 2.64
CA MET A 242 -7.17 -18.41 1.19
C MET A 242 -7.52 -19.68 0.41
N ASN A 243 -7.47 -20.85 1.04
CA ASN A 243 -7.61 -22.18 0.41
C ASN A 243 -6.78 -22.32 -0.87
N ASN A 244 -5.60 -21.69 -0.89
CA ASN A 244 -4.70 -21.64 -2.04
C ASN A 244 -3.23 -21.75 -1.59
N PRO A 245 -2.62 -22.95 -1.63
CA PRO A 245 -1.21 -23.14 -1.29
C PRO A 245 -0.23 -22.35 -2.16
N ARG A 246 -0.65 -21.85 -3.33
CA ARG A 246 0.15 -20.99 -4.21
C ARG A 246 0.04 -19.51 -3.83
N TYR A 247 -0.81 -19.14 -2.88
CA TYR A 247 -1.09 -17.76 -2.52
C TYR A 247 0.18 -16.92 -2.27
N PRO A 248 1.22 -17.38 -1.53
CA PRO A 248 2.41 -16.57 -1.31
C PRO A 248 3.19 -16.29 -2.61
N LEU A 249 3.24 -17.25 -3.53
CA LEU A 249 3.85 -17.08 -4.86
C LEU A 249 3.03 -16.12 -5.72
N GLU A 250 1.72 -16.31 -5.78
CA GLU A 250 0.82 -15.43 -6.52
C GLU A 250 0.87 -14.01 -5.97
N LEU A 251 0.87 -13.83 -4.65
CA LEU A 251 0.99 -12.54 -4.00
C LEU A 251 2.27 -11.81 -4.43
N LEU A 252 3.41 -12.52 -4.49
CA LEU A 252 4.66 -11.95 -5.00
C LEU A 252 4.49 -11.45 -6.44
N LEU A 253 3.93 -12.29 -7.33
CA LEU A 253 3.71 -11.93 -8.73
C LEU A 253 2.72 -10.76 -8.89
N ARG A 254 1.65 -10.72 -8.09
CA ARG A 254 0.69 -9.61 -8.07
C ARG A 254 1.32 -8.31 -7.60
N VAL A 255 2.18 -8.37 -6.58
CA VAL A 255 2.89 -7.19 -6.07
C VAL A 255 3.92 -6.67 -7.08
N ILE A 256 4.49 -7.52 -7.94
CA ILE A 256 5.29 -7.07 -9.08
C ILE A 256 4.40 -6.25 -10.04
N THR A 257 3.23 -6.77 -10.45
CA THR A 257 2.27 -6.03 -11.29
C THR A 257 1.85 -4.70 -10.64
N VAL A 258 1.47 -4.73 -9.36
CA VAL A 258 1.09 -3.52 -8.61
C VAL A 258 2.22 -2.50 -8.61
N SER A 259 3.46 -2.93 -8.42
CA SER A 259 4.60 -2.01 -8.41
C SER A 259 4.81 -1.35 -9.78
N LEU A 260 4.69 -2.12 -10.87
CA LEU A 260 4.79 -1.61 -12.23
C LEU A 260 3.67 -0.63 -12.57
N GLU A 261 2.41 -1.02 -12.30
CA GLU A 261 1.23 -0.20 -12.59
C GLU A 261 1.19 1.07 -11.74
N THR A 262 1.60 0.99 -10.47
CA THR A 262 1.74 2.18 -9.62
C THR A 262 2.74 3.15 -10.23
N MET A 263 3.90 2.69 -10.67
CA MET A 263 4.88 3.57 -11.29
C MET A 263 4.43 4.10 -12.64
N ARG A 264 3.68 3.32 -13.43
CA ARG A 264 3.06 3.81 -14.68
C ARG A 264 2.10 4.97 -14.43
N ILE A 265 1.27 4.89 -13.37
CA ILE A 265 0.37 5.98 -12.99
C ILE A 265 1.16 7.18 -12.47
N VAL A 266 2.16 6.95 -11.60
CA VAL A 266 2.99 8.02 -11.02
C VAL A 266 3.78 8.78 -12.08
N ASP A 267 4.37 8.07 -13.05
CA ASP A 267 5.14 8.67 -14.14
C ASP A 267 4.23 9.45 -15.12
N GLY A 268 2.93 9.19 -15.12
CA GLY A 268 1.92 9.91 -15.91
C GLY A 268 1.26 11.08 -15.19
N LEU A 269 1.63 11.39 -13.93
CA LEU A 269 1.08 12.53 -13.20
C LEU A 269 1.52 13.87 -13.83
N PRO A 270 0.65 14.90 -13.82
CA PRO A 270 1.03 16.22 -14.28
C PRO A 270 2.09 16.85 -13.36
N GLY A 271 2.82 17.84 -13.88
CA GLY A 271 3.74 18.66 -13.08
C GLY A 271 3.00 19.45 -11.99
N LEU A 272 3.70 19.87 -10.94
CA LEU A 272 3.07 20.59 -9.84
C LEU A 272 3.10 22.11 -10.09
N ASP A 273 2.04 22.63 -10.73
CA ASP A 273 1.73 24.06 -10.77
C ASP A 273 0.63 24.40 -9.75
N ILE A 274 0.92 25.32 -8.83
CA ILE A 274 0.06 25.65 -7.69
C ILE A 274 -0.40 27.08 -7.84
N ALA A 275 -1.70 27.32 -7.68
CA ALA A 275 -2.24 28.69 -7.67
C ALA A 275 -1.50 29.52 -6.60
N LYS A 276 -1.04 30.72 -6.98
CA LYS A 276 -0.44 31.65 -6.01
C LYS A 276 -1.52 32.02 -4.99
N THR A 277 -1.28 31.67 -3.73
CA THR A 277 -2.03 32.16 -2.57
C THR A 277 -1.90 33.67 -2.43
#